data_AF-A0A345LS43-F1
#
_entry.id   AF-A0A345LS43-F1
#
_cell.length_a   1.000
_cell.length_b   1.000
_cell.length_c   1.000
_cell.angle_alpha   90.00
_cell.angle_beta   90.00
_cell.angle_gamma   90.00
#
_symmetry.space_group_name_H-M   'P 1'
#
loop_
_entity.id
_entity.type
_entity.pdbx_description
1 polymer ?
#
loop_
_entity_poly.entity_id
_entity_poly.type
_entity_poly.pdbx_seq_one_letter_code
_entity_poly.pdbx_strand_id
1 'polypeptide(L)'
;MKSLMSKKIENKLKLGVFGSLLMAFSTFSYSGVSCTPLGAWYPLPLLSIDMNTIPGTVPEGTRLGSGFSALSWRCNFSGTVADRTIWFHSQTPGSVKAHLLSSGVKVFQSSYVGKVEITAPTTPALNVGYWKVGTENISLWHNFTIERGKGPLKSFDTGDFILGYHTDGVGNRIADYYTIRLVGTLINYCPTPIVTMSDKVVDFKELTTDQFENNKTIKENFNLTLTPVSTCDAALEVSVKFQSNKGVVNNKYIVFDNGLQMAITDRSLGQEISFGQEYYKGVITKQKPGNYQYSAELSKKNNENIKQGPFSNTVNVLFTYK
;
A
#
# COMPACT_ATOMS: atom_id res chain seq x y z
N MET A 1 -91.15 35.14 29.30
CA MET A 1 -90.34 35.75 28.21
C MET A 1 -89.73 34.62 27.39
N LYS A 2 -90.05 34.58 26.08
CA LYS A 2 -89.45 33.86 24.93
C LYS A 2 -88.64 32.58 25.20
N SER A 3 -88.79 31.45 24.51
CA SER A 3 -89.53 31.00 23.32
C SER A 3 -89.00 29.57 23.11
N LEU A 4 -89.79 28.51 23.25
CA LEU A 4 -90.39 27.77 22.13
C LEU A 4 -89.39 27.23 21.09
N MET A 5 -89.22 25.89 21.09
CA MET A 5 -89.41 24.93 19.97
C MET A 5 -88.38 23.78 20.05
N SER A 6 -88.73 22.56 20.46
CA SER A 6 -89.60 21.56 19.81
C SER A 6 -89.03 21.07 18.46
N LYS A 7 -88.35 19.92 18.42
CA LYS A 7 -88.90 18.56 18.19
C LYS A 7 -88.90 18.21 16.68
N LYS A 8 -88.10 17.22 16.28
CA LYS A 8 -88.59 16.00 15.60
C LYS A 8 -87.44 15.06 15.19
N ILE A 9 -87.46 13.91 15.83
CA ILE A 9 -87.03 12.62 15.28
C ILE A 9 -88.13 12.18 14.30
N GLU A 10 -87.80 11.80 13.08
CA GLU A 10 -88.58 10.82 12.31
C GLU A 10 -87.75 10.18 11.18
N ASN A 11 -87.74 8.85 11.21
CA ASN A 11 -87.07 7.90 10.31
C ASN A 11 -87.33 8.13 8.82
N LYS A 12 -86.36 7.71 7.96
CA LYS A 12 -86.60 6.69 6.92
C LYS A 12 -85.31 6.29 6.17
N LEU A 13 -84.95 5.02 6.33
CA LEU A 13 -84.21 4.21 5.37
C LEU A 13 -84.92 4.28 4.00
N LYS A 14 -84.24 4.68 2.92
CA LYS A 14 -84.38 4.08 1.58
C LYS A 14 -83.12 4.30 0.75
N LEU A 15 -82.66 3.18 0.22
CA LEU A 15 -81.66 2.94 -0.81
C LEU A 15 -81.30 4.11 -1.73
N GLY A 16 -79.99 4.25 -1.97
CA GLY A 16 -79.49 4.26 -3.34
C GLY A 16 -78.63 5.45 -3.73
N VAL A 17 -77.50 5.09 -4.36
CA VAL A 17 -76.74 5.86 -5.35
C VAL A 17 -75.55 6.68 -4.81
N PHE A 18 -74.40 6.02 -4.92
CA PHE A 18 -73.11 6.58 -5.36
C PHE A 18 -72.58 7.82 -4.62
N GLY A 19 -71.72 7.53 -3.65
CA GLY A 19 -70.74 8.47 -3.13
C GLY A 19 -69.59 7.70 -2.52
N SER A 20 -68.98 6.81 -3.30
CA SER A 20 -67.68 6.21 -3.01
C SER A 20 -66.65 7.34 -2.88
N LEU A 21 -66.50 7.87 -1.68
CA LEU A 21 -65.37 8.67 -1.28
C LEU A 21 -64.18 7.71 -1.20
N LEU A 22 -63.63 7.37 -2.37
CA LEU A 22 -62.34 6.70 -2.48
C LEU A 22 -61.33 7.56 -1.72
N MET A 23 -60.72 6.95 -0.71
CA MET A 23 -59.52 7.45 -0.08
C MET A 23 -58.42 7.53 -1.15
N ALA A 24 -58.33 8.67 -1.84
CA ALA A 24 -57.14 9.03 -2.58
C ALA A 24 -56.08 9.51 -1.57
N PHE A 25 -55.54 8.58 -0.78
CA PHE A 25 -54.18 8.74 -0.32
C PHE A 25 -53.32 8.64 -1.59
N SER A 26 -53.02 9.78 -2.19
CA SER A 26 -51.84 9.88 -3.04
C SER A 26 -50.66 9.56 -2.13
N THR A 27 -50.22 8.30 -2.15
CA THR A 27 -48.87 7.97 -1.77
C THR A 27 -48.00 8.83 -2.66
N PHE A 28 -47.53 9.97 -2.14
CA PHE A 28 -46.42 10.67 -2.75
C PHE A 28 -45.29 9.64 -2.79
N SER A 29 -45.10 9.01 -3.94
CA SER A 29 -44.06 8.02 -4.14
C SER A 29 -42.75 8.79 -3.98
N TYR A 30 -42.15 8.67 -2.80
CA TYR A 30 -40.87 9.26 -2.49
C TYR A 30 -39.88 8.96 -3.62
N SER A 31 -39.26 10.01 -4.17
CA SER A 31 -38.20 9.94 -5.17
C SER A 31 -36.88 10.17 -4.45
N GLY A 32 -36.00 9.16 -4.42
CA GLY A 32 -34.73 9.25 -3.69
C GLY A 32 -34.24 7.89 -3.21
N VAL A 33 -33.52 7.89 -2.09
CA VAL A 33 -32.96 6.67 -1.50
C VAL A 33 -33.40 6.52 -0.03
N SER A 34 -33.86 5.33 0.33
CA SER A 34 -34.09 4.95 1.73
C SER A 34 -33.25 3.72 2.06
N CYS A 35 -32.45 3.77 3.13
CA CYS A 35 -31.50 2.72 3.47
C CYS A 35 -31.66 2.21 4.90
N THR A 36 -31.31 0.94 5.10
CA THR A 36 -31.12 0.32 6.41
C THR A 36 -29.74 -0.37 6.47
N PRO A 37 -29.02 -0.31 7.60
CA PRO A 37 -27.72 -0.96 7.72
C PRO A 37 -27.80 -2.48 7.59
N LEU A 38 -26.87 -3.09 6.83
CA LEU A 38 -26.71 -4.54 6.76
C LEU A 38 -25.76 -5.01 7.89
N GLY A 39 -26.27 -5.07 9.13
CA GLY A 39 -25.54 -5.61 10.30
C GLY A 39 -25.25 -4.59 11.41
N ALA A 40 -24.39 -4.98 12.36
CA ALA A 40 -23.96 -4.12 13.46
C ALA A 40 -23.18 -2.92 12.91
N TRP A 41 -23.76 -1.74 13.08
CA TRP A 41 -23.27 -0.50 12.49
C TRP A 41 -22.30 0.19 13.47
N TYR A 42 -21.01 0.16 13.15
CA TYR A 42 -19.96 0.87 13.88
C TYR A 42 -19.18 1.76 12.90
N PRO A 43 -19.62 3.00 12.66
CA PRO A 43 -18.94 3.94 11.78
C PRO A 43 -17.75 4.59 12.51
N LEU A 44 -16.80 3.77 12.97
CA LEU A 44 -15.58 4.20 13.66
C LEU A 44 -14.35 3.41 13.16
N PRO A 45 -14.07 3.37 11.84
CA PRO A 45 -12.85 2.73 11.37
C PRO A 45 -11.62 3.46 11.93
N LEU A 46 -10.74 2.67 12.52
CA LEU A 46 -9.35 3.04 12.72
C LEU A 46 -8.59 2.72 11.43
N LEU A 47 -8.03 3.74 10.79
CA LEU A 47 -7.16 3.59 9.63
C LEU A 47 -5.73 3.91 10.03
N SER A 48 -4.95 2.85 10.28
CA SER A 48 -3.51 2.93 10.45
C SER A 48 -2.83 2.83 9.09
N ILE A 49 -2.10 3.89 8.71
CA ILE A 49 -1.46 4.02 7.41
C ILE A 49 0.04 4.28 7.62
N ASP A 50 0.85 3.35 7.12
CA ASP A 50 2.29 3.54 7.06
C ASP A 50 2.63 4.54 5.95
N MET A 51 3.27 5.64 6.34
CA MET A 51 3.74 6.69 5.46
C MET A 51 5.19 6.40 5.11
N ASN A 52 5.35 5.64 4.03
CA ASN A 52 6.65 5.15 3.60
C ASN A 52 7.41 6.26 2.89
N THR A 53 8.60 6.57 3.38
CA THR A 53 9.48 7.56 2.76
C THR A 53 10.89 7.03 2.60
N ILE A 54 11.60 7.58 1.62
CA ILE A 54 13.05 7.47 1.53
C ILE A 54 13.69 8.71 2.18
N PRO A 55 14.79 8.57 2.91
CA PRO A 55 15.51 9.69 3.46
C PRO A 55 15.96 10.67 2.38
N GLY A 56 15.61 11.94 2.57
CA GLY A 56 15.78 13.01 1.59
C GLY A 56 14.53 13.89 1.51
N THR A 57 14.49 14.83 0.57
CA THR A 57 13.32 15.66 0.34
C THR A 57 12.26 14.88 -0.44
N VAL A 58 11.13 14.56 0.20
CA VAL A 58 9.96 13.99 -0.49
C VAL A 58 9.18 15.12 -1.18
N PRO A 59 9.00 15.09 -2.52
CA PRO A 59 8.27 16.12 -3.25
C PRO A 59 6.79 16.22 -2.82
N GLU A 60 6.23 17.43 -2.83
CA GLU A 60 4.79 17.64 -2.63
C GLU A 60 3.97 16.82 -3.65
N GLY A 61 2.84 16.26 -3.21
CA GLY A 61 1.97 15.40 -4.03
C GLY A 61 2.39 13.93 -4.12
N THR A 62 3.56 13.56 -3.58
CA THR A 62 3.96 12.15 -3.49
C THR A 62 2.99 11.38 -2.60
N ARG A 63 2.43 10.27 -3.08
CA ARG A 63 1.61 9.36 -2.26
C ARG A 63 2.47 8.68 -1.20
N LEU A 64 2.11 8.87 0.07
CA LEU A 64 2.80 8.31 1.22
C LEU A 64 2.18 6.98 1.68
N GLY A 65 0.87 6.84 1.53
CA GLY A 65 0.14 5.64 1.94
C GLY A 65 -1.35 5.73 1.65
N SER A 66 -2.09 4.67 1.97
CA SER A 66 -3.55 4.65 1.83
C SER A 66 -4.23 3.66 2.78
N GLY A 67 -5.48 3.97 3.13
CA GLY A 67 -6.37 3.08 3.89
C GLY A 67 -7.72 2.94 3.21
N PHE A 68 -8.46 1.90 3.57
CA PHE A 68 -9.78 1.60 3.01
C PHE A 68 -10.80 1.41 4.12
N SER A 69 -12.01 1.92 3.90
CA SER A 69 -13.16 1.59 4.70
C SER A 69 -14.41 1.51 3.82
N ALA A 70 -15.39 0.72 4.24
CA ALA A 70 -16.65 0.56 3.54
C ALA A 70 -17.82 0.42 4.50
N LEU A 71 -18.97 0.92 4.07
CA LEU A 71 -20.25 0.77 4.75
C LEU A 71 -21.18 -0.04 3.86
N SER A 72 -21.88 -1.03 4.43
CA SER A 72 -22.81 -1.87 3.67
C SER A 72 -24.25 -1.64 4.12
N TRP A 73 -25.12 -1.27 3.17
CA TRP A 73 -26.52 -0.93 3.42
C TRP A 73 -27.45 -1.65 2.45
N ARG A 74 -28.69 -1.87 2.88
CA ARG A 74 -29.78 -2.29 2.02
C ARG A 74 -30.62 -1.06 1.72
N CYS A 75 -30.71 -0.69 0.45
CA CYS A 75 -31.32 0.55 0.03
C CYS A 75 -32.42 0.30 -1.00
N ASN A 76 -33.51 1.05 -0.90
CA ASN A 76 -34.53 1.14 -1.93
C ASN A 76 -34.35 2.45 -2.70
N PHE A 77 -34.11 2.32 -4.01
CA PHE A 77 -33.85 3.43 -4.92
C PHE A 77 -35.09 3.69 -5.79
N SER A 78 -35.53 4.94 -5.84
CA SER A 78 -36.64 5.39 -6.67
C SER A 78 -36.29 6.67 -7.43
N GLY A 79 -37.11 7.05 -8.41
CA GLY A 79 -36.91 8.32 -9.12
C GLY A 79 -35.90 8.28 -10.25
N THR A 80 -35.43 9.47 -10.65
CA THR A 80 -34.43 9.66 -11.70
C THR A 80 -33.02 9.29 -11.21
N VAL A 81 -32.03 9.28 -12.12
CA VAL A 81 -30.62 9.01 -11.75
C VAL A 81 -30.14 10.08 -10.77
N ALA A 82 -30.51 11.35 -11.01
CA ALA A 82 -30.14 12.46 -10.15
C ALA A 82 -30.68 12.24 -8.74
N ASP A 83 -31.98 11.99 -8.59
CA ASP A 83 -32.64 11.82 -7.28
C ASP A 83 -31.99 10.71 -6.43
N ARG A 84 -31.55 9.65 -7.09
CA ARG A 84 -31.03 8.43 -6.44
C ARG A 84 -29.50 8.34 -6.38
N THR A 85 -28.80 9.40 -6.77
CA THR A 85 -27.34 9.49 -6.61
C THR A 85 -27.02 9.75 -5.15
N ILE A 86 -26.10 8.97 -4.60
CA ILE A 86 -25.63 9.14 -3.23
C ILE A 86 -24.42 10.07 -3.21
N TRP A 87 -24.49 11.08 -2.36
CA TRP A 87 -23.41 12.04 -2.10
C TRP A 87 -22.87 11.87 -0.69
N PHE A 88 -21.60 12.20 -0.50
CA PHE A 88 -20.96 12.29 0.81
C PHE A 88 -20.54 13.73 1.06
N HIS A 89 -21.02 14.30 2.17
CA HIS A 89 -20.70 15.66 2.59
C HIS A 89 -19.66 15.62 3.70
N SER A 90 -18.44 16.10 3.40
CA SER A 90 -17.37 16.15 4.39
C SER A 90 -17.62 17.26 5.42
N GLN A 91 -17.41 16.93 6.69
CA GLN A 91 -17.48 17.82 7.85
C GLN A 91 -16.21 17.76 8.70
N THR A 92 -15.07 17.40 8.09
CA THR A 92 -13.78 17.33 8.78
C THR A 92 -13.50 18.61 9.57
N PRO A 93 -13.33 18.52 10.91
CA PRO A 93 -13.14 19.70 11.75
C PRO A 93 -11.90 20.50 11.34
N GLY A 94 -11.97 21.83 11.47
CA GLY A 94 -10.84 22.72 11.16
C GLY A 94 -9.58 22.39 11.96
N SER A 95 -9.72 21.94 13.22
CA SER A 95 -8.61 21.47 14.06
C SER A 95 -7.93 20.23 13.48
N VAL A 96 -8.69 19.27 12.97
CA VAL A 96 -8.15 18.06 12.32
C VAL A 96 -7.44 18.42 11.02
N LYS A 97 -8.02 19.29 10.19
CA LYS A 97 -7.36 19.79 8.97
C LYS A 97 -6.03 20.46 9.31
N ALA A 98 -6.03 21.36 10.29
CA ALA A 98 -4.83 22.06 10.73
C ALA A 98 -3.76 21.09 11.26
N HIS A 99 -4.16 20.07 12.04
CA HIS A 99 -3.24 19.07 12.55
C HIS A 99 -2.56 18.28 11.41
N LEU A 100 -3.35 17.74 10.47
CA LEU A 100 -2.84 17.01 9.31
C LEU A 100 -1.89 17.87 8.44
N LEU A 101 -2.30 19.11 8.14
CA LEU A 101 -1.45 20.04 7.39
C LEU A 101 -0.16 20.38 8.13
N SER A 102 -0.20 20.53 9.46
CA SER A 102 0.98 20.79 10.30
C SER A 102 1.95 19.60 10.37
N SER A 103 1.43 18.39 10.17
CA SER A 103 2.19 17.14 10.03
C SER A 103 2.76 16.94 8.63
N GLY A 104 2.55 17.90 7.73
CA GLY A 104 3.15 17.91 6.40
C GLY A 104 2.44 17.01 5.40
N VAL A 105 1.15 16.76 5.58
CA VAL A 105 0.35 15.89 4.71
C VAL A 105 -0.93 16.56 4.20
N LYS A 106 -1.41 16.09 3.05
CA LYS A 106 -2.76 16.32 2.54
C LYS A 106 -3.48 14.98 2.50
N VAL A 107 -4.77 14.98 2.82
CA VAL A 107 -5.56 13.74 2.85
C VAL A 107 -6.68 13.84 1.85
N PHE A 108 -6.79 12.80 1.02
CA PHE A 108 -7.83 12.68 0.01
C PHE A 108 -8.74 11.52 0.34
N GLN A 109 -10.03 11.73 0.16
CA GLN A 109 -11.06 10.70 0.22
C GLN A 109 -11.55 10.44 -1.20
N SER A 110 -11.58 9.16 -1.60
CA SER A 110 -12.07 8.74 -2.91
C SER A 110 -13.19 7.71 -2.74
N SER A 111 -14.20 7.83 -3.58
CA SER A 111 -15.21 6.79 -3.80
C SER A 111 -14.85 6.01 -5.08
N TYR A 112 -15.77 5.17 -5.56
CA TYR A 112 -15.62 4.54 -6.87
C TYR A 112 -15.65 5.54 -8.03
N VAL A 113 -16.30 6.70 -7.86
CA VAL A 113 -16.62 7.64 -8.96
C VAL A 113 -16.04 9.04 -8.77
N GLY A 114 -15.39 9.33 -7.64
CA GLY A 114 -14.87 10.66 -7.36
C GLY A 114 -13.73 10.68 -6.34
N LYS A 115 -13.03 11.81 -6.25
CA LYS A 115 -11.96 12.10 -5.29
C LYS A 115 -12.08 13.53 -4.80
N VAL A 116 -11.95 13.76 -3.50
CA VAL A 116 -11.96 15.08 -2.86
C VAL A 116 -10.83 15.18 -1.84
N GLU A 117 -10.32 16.39 -1.61
CA GLU A 117 -9.36 16.66 -0.53
C GLU A 117 -10.10 17.04 0.75
N ILE A 118 -9.94 16.24 1.82
CA ILE A 118 -10.60 16.51 3.11
C ILE A 118 -9.83 17.52 3.96
N THR A 119 -8.55 17.76 3.63
CA THR A 119 -7.70 18.80 4.24
C THR A 119 -7.85 20.17 3.58
N ALA A 120 -8.53 20.27 2.44
CA ALA A 120 -8.76 21.54 1.77
C ALA A 120 -9.63 22.48 2.64
N PRO A 121 -9.50 23.82 2.50
CA PRO A 121 -10.32 24.77 3.24
C PRO A 121 -11.82 24.49 3.07
N THR A 122 -12.24 24.25 1.82
CA THR A 122 -13.58 23.82 1.42
C THR A 122 -13.49 22.48 0.70
N THR A 123 -14.27 21.51 1.15
CA THR A 123 -14.33 20.16 0.56
C THR A 123 -15.68 20.02 -0.14
N PRO A 124 -15.73 19.84 -1.47
CA PRO A 124 -16.98 19.66 -2.18
C PRO A 124 -17.64 18.33 -1.80
N ALA A 125 -18.93 18.19 -2.08
CA ALA A 125 -19.64 16.92 -1.93
C ALA A 125 -19.02 15.87 -2.87
N LEU A 126 -18.71 14.70 -2.31
CA LEU A 126 -18.15 13.58 -3.05
C LEU A 126 -19.29 12.73 -3.61
N ASN A 127 -19.36 12.58 -4.93
CA ASN A 127 -20.26 11.59 -5.54
C ASN A 127 -19.80 10.19 -5.13
N VAL A 128 -20.69 9.39 -4.55
CA VAL A 128 -20.39 8.02 -4.13
C VAL A 128 -20.86 7.01 -5.17
N GLY A 129 -21.96 7.29 -5.86
CA GLY A 129 -22.50 6.47 -6.94
C GLY A 129 -24.02 6.53 -7.02
N TYR A 130 -24.59 5.78 -7.96
CA TYR A 130 -26.03 5.59 -8.11
C TYR A 130 -26.33 4.14 -8.49
N TRP A 131 -27.55 3.68 -8.19
CA TRP A 131 -28.00 2.32 -8.47
C TRP A 131 -29.25 2.33 -9.35
N LYS A 132 -29.66 1.15 -9.81
CA LYS A 132 -30.93 0.98 -10.54
C LYS A 132 -32.11 1.16 -9.58
N VAL A 133 -33.27 1.50 -10.14
CA VAL A 133 -34.52 1.57 -9.36
C VAL A 133 -34.84 0.19 -8.79
N GLY A 134 -35.27 0.13 -7.53
CA GLY A 134 -35.54 -1.09 -6.79
C GLY A 134 -34.69 -1.23 -5.53
N THR A 135 -34.76 -2.41 -4.91
CA THR A 135 -34.02 -2.71 -3.68
C THR A 135 -32.69 -3.36 -3.99
N GLU A 136 -31.60 -2.78 -3.49
CA GLU A 136 -30.22 -3.23 -3.72
C GLU A 136 -29.45 -3.30 -2.39
N ASN A 137 -28.53 -4.27 -2.29
CA ASN A 137 -27.52 -4.28 -1.25
C ASN A 137 -26.28 -3.57 -1.80
N ILE A 138 -25.86 -2.49 -1.16
CA ILE A 138 -24.79 -1.62 -1.64
C ILE A 138 -23.65 -1.58 -0.63
N SER A 139 -22.45 -1.31 -1.14
CA SER A 139 -21.28 -1.00 -0.32
C SER A 139 -20.72 0.35 -0.74
N LEU A 140 -20.64 1.29 0.19
CA LEU A 140 -20.14 2.64 -0.03
C LEU A 140 -18.66 2.67 0.35
N TRP A 141 -17.80 2.68 -0.67
CA TRP A 141 -16.36 2.58 -0.51
C TRP A 141 -15.73 3.95 -0.27
N HIS A 142 -14.83 4.01 0.71
CA HIS A 142 -14.02 5.18 1.03
C HIS A 142 -12.55 4.78 1.08
N ASN A 143 -11.81 5.19 0.05
CA ASN A 143 -10.37 5.09 -0.02
C ASN A 143 -9.74 6.39 0.46
N PHE A 144 -8.87 6.30 1.46
CA PHE A 144 -8.12 7.44 1.97
C PHE A 144 -6.70 7.36 1.42
N THR A 145 -6.23 8.45 0.82
CA THR A 145 -4.85 8.58 0.36
C THR A 145 -4.18 9.72 1.11
N ILE A 146 -3.02 9.43 1.70
CA ILE A 146 -2.16 10.44 2.30
C ILE A 146 -1.13 10.83 1.25
N GLU A 147 -1.11 12.10 0.89
CA GLU A 147 -0.10 12.68 -0.01
C GLU A 147 0.78 13.67 0.76
N ARG A 148 2.01 13.82 0.29
CA ARG A 148 2.97 14.77 0.84
C ARG A 148 2.48 16.21 0.66
N GLY A 149 2.35 16.94 1.77
CA GLY A 149 2.02 18.37 1.81
C GLY A 149 3.25 19.27 2.04
N LYS A 150 3.02 20.53 2.45
CA LYS A 150 4.07 21.50 2.80
C LYS A 150 4.55 21.34 4.24
N GLY A 151 5.77 21.78 4.54
CA GLY A 151 6.31 21.78 5.90
C GLY A 151 6.91 20.44 6.33
N PRO A 152 7.33 20.28 7.59
CA PRO A 152 7.99 19.06 8.05
C PRO A 152 7.01 17.87 8.03
N LEU A 153 7.47 16.72 7.52
CA LEU A 153 6.69 15.48 7.55
C LEU A 153 6.86 14.77 8.89
N LYS A 154 5.76 14.42 9.54
CA LYS A 154 5.75 13.78 10.87
C LYS A 154 4.63 12.75 10.97
N SER A 155 4.78 11.77 11.86
CA SER A 155 3.67 10.92 12.28
C SER A 155 2.54 11.74 12.90
N PHE A 156 1.31 11.25 12.81
CA PHE A 156 0.13 11.89 13.38
C PHE A 156 -0.93 10.88 13.82
N ASP A 157 -1.80 11.32 14.71
CA ASP A 157 -3.01 10.61 15.13
C ASP A 157 -4.10 11.64 15.33
N THR A 158 -5.18 11.55 14.55
CA THR A 158 -6.26 12.54 14.63
C THR A 158 -7.15 12.35 15.85
N GLY A 159 -7.07 11.21 16.54
CA GLY A 159 -8.17 10.73 17.37
C GLY A 159 -9.43 10.48 16.53
N ASP A 160 -10.54 10.18 17.20
CA ASP A 160 -11.84 10.02 16.54
C ASP A 160 -12.42 11.39 16.17
N PHE A 161 -12.88 11.55 14.92
CA PHE A 161 -13.55 12.76 14.46
C PHE A 161 -14.65 12.46 13.43
N ILE A 162 -15.65 13.34 13.36
CA ILE A 162 -16.72 13.25 12.37
C ILE A 162 -16.14 13.60 10.99
N LEU A 163 -16.11 12.62 10.09
CA LEU A 163 -15.70 12.83 8.70
C LEU A 163 -16.82 13.49 7.88
N GLY A 164 -18.08 13.11 8.10
CA GLY A 164 -19.20 13.58 7.29
C GLY A 164 -20.45 12.71 7.37
N TYR A 165 -21.31 12.81 6.37
CA TYR A 165 -22.56 12.04 6.27
C TYR A 165 -22.98 11.84 4.80
N HIS A 166 -23.89 10.89 4.58
CA HIS A 166 -24.42 10.59 3.25
C HIS A 166 -25.82 11.17 3.02
N THR A 167 -26.06 11.64 1.81
CA THR A 167 -27.36 12.10 1.32
C THR A 167 -27.71 11.45 0.00
N ASP A 168 -28.98 11.45 -0.37
CA ASP A 168 -29.41 11.19 -1.74
C ASP A 168 -29.40 12.47 -2.58
N GLY A 169 -29.77 12.37 -3.85
CA GLY A 169 -29.70 13.48 -4.78
C GLY A 169 -30.80 14.51 -4.62
N VAL A 170 -31.81 14.23 -3.80
CA VAL A 170 -32.81 15.21 -3.35
C VAL A 170 -32.44 15.83 -2.00
N GLY A 171 -31.31 15.43 -1.41
CA GLY A 171 -30.73 16.04 -0.21
C GLY A 171 -31.15 15.40 1.12
N ASN A 172 -31.87 14.28 1.09
CA ASN A 172 -32.27 13.58 2.31
C ASN A 172 -31.12 12.77 2.87
N ARG A 173 -30.97 12.80 4.20
CA ARG A 173 -29.92 12.09 4.91
C ARG A 173 -30.20 10.59 4.93
N ILE A 174 -29.22 9.80 4.50
CA ILE A 174 -29.35 8.34 4.35
C ILE A 174 -28.89 7.59 5.62
N ALA A 175 -28.00 8.18 6.40
CA ALA A 175 -27.49 7.61 7.64
C ALA A 175 -26.94 8.69 8.59
N ASP A 176 -26.65 8.28 9.82
CA ASP A 176 -25.96 9.09 10.83
C ASP A 176 -24.53 9.46 10.42
N TYR A 177 -23.83 10.19 11.29
CA TYR A 177 -22.48 10.66 11.01
C TYR A 177 -21.50 9.50 10.87
N TYR A 178 -20.63 9.64 9.90
CA TYR A 178 -19.50 8.77 9.70
C TYR A 178 -18.29 9.34 10.42
N THR A 179 -17.83 8.65 11.47
CA THR A 179 -16.71 9.06 12.32
C THR A 179 -15.52 8.19 12.00
N ILE A 180 -14.29 8.72 12.02
CA ILE A 180 -13.08 7.94 11.73
C ILE A 180 -11.93 8.36 12.63
N ARG A 181 -10.91 7.51 12.74
CA ARG A 181 -9.59 7.87 13.26
C ARG A 181 -8.51 7.55 12.24
N LEU A 182 -7.70 8.55 11.91
CA LEU A 182 -6.58 8.41 10.98
C LEU A 182 -5.27 8.44 11.78
N VAL A 183 -4.48 7.37 11.67
CA VAL A 183 -3.14 7.28 12.24
C VAL A 183 -2.15 7.15 11.10
N GLY A 184 -1.27 8.14 10.95
CA GLY A 184 -0.18 8.12 9.98
C GLY A 184 1.14 7.84 10.70
N THR A 185 1.76 6.69 10.44
CA THR A 185 3.07 6.35 11.01
C THR A 185 4.16 6.65 9.99
N LEU A 186 5.04 7.61 10.27
CA LEU A 186 6.18 7.89 9.42
C LEU A 186 7.21 6.76 9.50
N ILE A 187 7.42 6.07 8.38
CA ILE A 187 8.44 5.03 8.22
C ILE A 187 9.50 5.53 7.24
N ASN A 188 10.74 5.67 7.70
CA ASN A 188 11.88 6.08 6.88
C ASN A 188 12.66 4.85 6.44
N TYR A 189 12.45 4.38 5.21
CA TYR A 189 13.23 3.30 4.62
C TYR A 189 14.56 3.81 4.13
N CYS A 190 15.64 3.29 4.70
CA CYS A 190 16.96 3.57 4.17
C CYS A 190 17.08 3.15 2.70
N PRO A 191 17.66 4.01 1.83
CA PRO A 191 17.89 3.61 0.45
C PRO A 191 18.82 2.40 0.42
N THR A 192 18.68 1.57 -0.62
CA THR A 192 19.61 0.46 -0.87
C THR A 192 21.04 0.99 -0.88
N PRO A 193 21.95 0.43 -0.06
CA PRO A 193 23.36 0.80 -0.08
C PRO A 193 23.98 0.70 -1.47
N ILE A 194 24.93 1.58 -1.75
CA ILE A 194 25.72 1.51 -2.97
C ILE A 194 26.67 0.33 -2.83
N VAL A 195 26.60 -0.61 -3.76
CA VAL A 195 27.52 -1.75 -3.84
C VAL A 195 28.61 -1.42 -4.87
N THR A 196 29.87 -1.50 -4.45
CA THR A 196 31.02 -1.43 -5.35
C THR A 196 31.88 -2.70 -5.21
N MET A 197 32.58 -3.05 -6.27
CA MET A 197 33.54 -4.16 -6.29
C MET A 197 34.90 -3.59 -6.68
N SER A 198 36.01 -4.08 -6.09
CA SER A 198 37.37 -3.61 -6.40
C SER A 198 37.64 -3.58 -7.89
N ASP A 199 37.18 -4.62 -8.58
CA ASP A 199 37.21 -4.75 -10.03
C ASP A 199 35.89 -5.39 -10.48
N LYS A 200 35.28 -4.90 -11.57
CA LYS A 200 34.02 -5.48 -12.07
C LYS A 200 34.17 -6.92 -12.57
N VAL A 201 35.41 -7.39 -12.73
CA VAL A 201 35.77 -8.69 -13.27
C VAL A 201 36.92 -9.25 -12.43
N VAL A 202 36.85 -10.53 -12.09
CA VAL A 202 38.01 -11.26 -11.57
C VAL A 202 38.78 -11.81 -12.76
N ASP A 203 39.93 -11.21 -13.06
CA ASP A 203 40.76 -11.58 -14.20
C ASP A 203 41.95 -12.45 -13.76
N PHE A 204 41.93 -13.72 -14.15
CA PHE A 204 43.02 -14.67 -13.90
C PHE A 204 44.17 -14.53 -14.91
N LYS A 205 44.07 -13.60 -15.87
CA LYS A 205 45.05 -13.35 -16.93
C LYS A 205 45.27 -14.59 -17.80
N GLU A 206 46.36 -14.58 -18.56
CA GLU A 206 46.79 -15.74 -19.34
C GLU A 206 47.35 -16.84 -18.42
N LEU A 207 46.89 -18.06 -18.66
CA LEU A 207 47.19 -19.23 -17.84
C LEU A 207 47.78 -20.35 -18.71
N THR A 208 48.63 -21.17 -18.10
CA THR A 208 49.21 -22.37 -18.72
C THR A 208 48.77 -23.63 -17.97
N THR A 209 48.70 -24.76 -18.67
CA THR A 209 48.22 -26.03 -18.08
C THR A 209 49.08 -26.49 -16.90
N ASP A 210 50.39 -26.24 -16.95
CA ASP A 210 51.36 -26.65 -15.92
C ASP A 210 51.10 -26.01 -14.56
N GLN A 211 50.36 -24.89 -14.53
CA GLN A 211 49.94 -24.22 -13.30
C GLN A 211 48.89 -25.00 -12.50
N PHE A 212 48.27 -26.01 -13.11
CA PHE A 212 47.21 -26.82 -12.49
C PHE A 212 47.62 -28.27 -12.26
N GLU A 213 48.83 -28.66 -12.66
CA GLU A 213 49.35 -30.00 -12.42
C GLU A 213 49.70 -30.21 -10.94
N ASN A 214 49.63 -31.46 -10.49
CA ASN A 214 49.82 -31.83 -9.08
C ASN A 214 48.87 -31.12 -8.09
N ASN A 215 47.60 -30.93 -8.49
CA ASN A 215 46.55 -30.28 -7.68
C ASN A 215 46.84 -28.81 -7.31
N LYS A 216 47.68 -28.13 -8.09
CA LYS A 216 47.91 -26.68 -7.92
C LYS A 216 46.67 -25.89 -8.33
N THR A 217 46.50 -24.73 -7.68
CA THR A 217 45.40 -23.81 -7.92
C THR A 217 45.91 -22.39 -8.11
N ILE A 218 45.15 -21.58 -8.84
CA ILE A 218 45.42 -20.15 -9.02
C ILE A 218 44.35 -19.35 -8.30
N LYS A 219 44.76 -18.30 -7.59
CA LYS A 219 43.88 -17.54 -6.71
C LYS A 219 43.94 -16.05 -7.01
N GLU A 220 42.77 -15.46 -7.17
CA GLU A 220 42.59 -14.01 -7.31
C GLU A 220 41.71 -13.46 -6.20
N ASN A 221 42.00 -12.24 -5.75
CA ASN A 221 41.26 -11.59 -4.67
C ASN A 221 40.34 -10.51 -5.23
N PHE A 222 39.17 -10.37 -4.61
CA PHE A 222 38.26 -9.26 -4.90
C PHE A 222 37.59 -8.80 -3.61
N ASN A 223 37.15 -7.55 -3.58
CA ASN A 223 36.36 -7.04 -2.47
C ASN A 223 34.98 -6.57 -2.94
N LEU A 224 34.01 -6.63 -2.03
CA LEU A 224 32.70 -6.01 -2.19
C LEU A 224 32.53 -4.99 -1.07
N THR A 225 32.38 -3.73 -1.45
CA THR A 225 32.16 -2.63 -0.52
C THR A 225 30.71 -2.18 -0.59
N LEU A 226 30.10 -2.02 0.57
CA LEU A 226 28.74 -1.52 0.72
C LEU A 226 28.77 -0.22 1.50
N THR A 227 28.34 0.85 0.84
CA THR A 227 28.28 2.18 1.43
C THR A 227 26.82 2.59 1.57
N PRO A 228 26.30 2.70 2.81
CA PRO A 228 24.99 3.28 3.04
C PRO A 228 24.91 4.69 2.44
N VAL A 229 23.78 5.00 1.81
CA VAL A 229 23.57 6.33 1.24
C VAL A 229 23.52 7.37 2.35
N SER A 230 24.13 8.54 2.10
CA SER A 230 24.33 9.62 3.08
C SER A 230 23.04 10.18 3.70
N THR A 231 21.87 9.79 3.21
CA THR A 231 20.58 10.22 3.76
C THR A 231 20.07 9.29 4.86
N CYS A 232 20.61 8.08 5.03
CA CYS A 232 20.17 7.11 6.05
C CYS A 232 21.16 7.00 7.22
N ASP A 233 20.78 7.48 8.41
CA ASP A 233 21.57 7.31 9.66
C ASP A 233 21.32 5.96 10.36
N ALA A 234 20.35 5.18 9.91
CA ALA A 234 20.06 3.88 10.51
C ALA A 234 21.15 2.86 10.18
N ALA A 235 21.39 1.96 11.14
CA ALA A 235 22.25 0.81 10.95
C ALA A 235 21.50 -0.23 10.11
N LEU A 236 22.17 -0.82 9.11
CA LEU A 236 21.58 -1.83 8.23
C LEU A 236 22.22 -3.19 8.51
N GLU A 237 21.40 -4.18 8.80
CA GLU A 237 21.84 -5.57 8.88
C GLU A 237 21.98 -6.12 7.46
N VAL A 238 23.16 -6.68 7.16
CA VAL A 238 23.49 -7.15 5.81
C VAL A 238 23.66 -8.66 5.79
N SER A 239 23.07 -9.28 4.78
CA SER A 239 23.40 -10.65 4.38
C SER A 239 23.77 -10.72 2.91
N VAL A 240 24.63 -11.67 2.56
CA VAL A 240 25.16 -11.86 1.20
C VAL A 240 24.92 -13.29 0.73
N LYS A 241 24.51 -13.44 -0.53
CA LYS A 241 24.29 -14.74 -1.17
C LYS A 241 24.86 -14.74 -2.58
N PHE A 242 25.60 -15.80 -2.93
CA PHE A 242 26.15 -15.99 -4.27
C PHE A 242 25.26 -16.96 -5.07
N GLN A 243 25.01 -16.62 -6.34
CA GLN A 243 24.23 -17.44 -7.28
C GLN A 243 24.96 -17.53 -8.63
N SER A 244 24.91 -18.70 -9.27
CA SER A 244 25.46 -18.93 -10.60
C SER A 244 24.33 -19.07 -11.62
N ASN A 245 24.47 -18.45 -12.79
CA ASN A 245 23.52 -18.59 -13.89
C ASN A 245 23.69 -19.90 -14.67
N LYS A 246 24.90 -20.49 -14.64
CA LYS A 246 25.25 -21.71 -15.40
C LYS A 246 25.20 -22.99 -14.55
N GLY A 247 24.61 -22.92 -13.35
CA GLY A 247 24.59 -24.03 -12.39
C GLY A 247 25.87 -24.14 -11.57
N VAL A 248 25.83 -25.02 -10.56
CA VAL A 248 26.95 -25.30 -9.64
C VAL A 248 26.99 -26.78 -9.31
N VAL A 249 28.20 -27.31 -9.07
CA VAL A 249 28.40 -28.69 -8.61
C VAL A 249 28.58 -28.69 -7.10
N ASN A 250 27.84 -29.57 -6.42
CA ASN A 250 27.84 -29.71 -4.95
C ASN A 250 27.60 -28.39 -4.21
N ASN A 251 26.83 -27.47 -4.81
CA ASN A 251 26.64 -26.09 -4.35
C ASN A 251 27.94 -25.31 -4.12
N LYS A 252 29.07 -25.76 -4.66
CA LYS A 252 30.40 -25.18 -4.35
C LYS A 252 31.12 -24.70 -5.60
N TYR A 253 31.17 -25.54 -6.63
CA TYR A 253 32.03 -25.27 -7.78
C TYR A 253 31.23 -24.70 -8.93
N ILE A 254 31.71 -23.58 -9.46
CA ILE A 254 31.33 -23.09 -10.79
C ILE A 254 32.21 -23.82 -11.80
N VAL A 255 31.59 -24.49 -12.77
CA VAL A 255 32.31 -25.23 -13.80
C VAL A 255 32.44 -24.36 -15.05
N PHE A 256 33.61 -24.42 -15.69
CA PHE A 256 33.86 -23.80 -16.99
C PHE A 256 33.92 -24.88 -18.08
N ASP A 257 33.66 -24.49 -19.33
CA ASP A 257 33.55 -25.41 -20.47
C ASP A 257 34.90 -25.97 -20.96
N ASN A 258 36.00 -25.59 -20.29
CA ASN A 258 37.37 -25.95 -20.65
C ASN A 258 38.05 -26.89 -19.64
N GLY A 259 37.31 -27.55 -18.76
CA GLY A 259 37.87 -28.49 -17.76
C GLY A 259 38.39 -27.82 -16.49
N LEU A 260 38.14 -26.51 -16.31
CA LEU A 260 38.43 -25.78 -15.08
C LEU A 260 37.16 -25.65 -14.22
N GLN A 261 37.37 -25.44 -12.92
CA GLN A 261 36.32 -25.10 -11.98
C GLN A 261 36.81 -24.04 -10.97
N MET A 262 35.90 -23.27 -10.40
CA MET A 262 36.20 -22.23 -9.43
C MET A 262 35.37 -22.39 -8.15
N ALA A 263 36.03 -22.16 -7.02
CA ALA A 263 35.39 -21.96 -5.72
C ALA A 263 35.60 -20.50 -5.27
N ILE A 264 34.67 -19.98 -4.47
CA ILE A 264 34.78 -18.65 -3.86
C ILE A 264 34.92 -18.84 -2.36
N THR A 265 35.87 -18.15 -1.74
CA THR A 265 36.07 -18.13 -0.29
C THR A 265 35.80 -16.74 0.23
N ASP A 266 34.98 -16.66 1.27
CA ASP A 266 34.83 -15.47 2.10
C ASP A 266 36.00 -15.39 3.07
N ARG A 267 36.91 -14.47 2.80
CA ARG A 267 38.11 -14.27 3.60
C ARG A 267 37.81 -13.56 4.91
N SER A 268 36.72 -12.80 4.98
CA SER A 268 36.29 -12.14 6.20
C SER A 268 35.75 -13.14 7.23
N LEU A 269 35.14 -14.23 6.78
CA LEU A 269 34.63 -15.31 7.63
C LEU A 269 35.50 -16.58 7.62
N GLY A 270 36.55 -16.63 6.79
CA GLY A 270 37.44 -17.78 6.67
C GLY A 270 36.75 -19.05 6.14
N GLN A 271 35.67 -18.90 5.37
CA GLN A 271 34.82 -20.02 4.94
C GLN A 271 34.63 -20.03 3.42
N GLU A 272 34.54 -21.23 2.85
CA GLU A 272 34.15 -21.38 1.45
C GLU A 272 32.65 -21.08 1.28
N ILE A 273 32.31 -20.43 0.17
CA ILE A 273 30.94 -20.08 -0.18
C ILE A 273 30.23 -21.31 -0.77
N SER A 274 29.11 -21.63 -0.15
CA SER A 274 28.07 -22.49 -0.70
C SER A 274 27.07 -21.62 -1.47
N PHE A 275 27.00 -21.82 -2.77
CA PHE A 275 26.07 -21.14 -3.66
C PHE A 275 24.63 -21.44 -3.25
N GLY A 276 23.80 -20.39 -3.19
CA GLY A 276 22.44 -20.50 -2.70
C GLY A 276 22.28 -20.24 -1.20
N GLN A 277 23.35 -20.34 -0.40
CA GLN A 277 23.32 -20.05 1.03
C GLN A 277 23.44 -18.54 1.30
N GLU A 278 22.73 -18.08 2.32
CA GLU A 278 22.80 -16.70 2.81
C GLU A 278 23.78 -16.61 3.98
N TYR A 279 24.68 -15.61 3.92
CA TYR A 279 25.72 -15.37 4.91
C TYR A 279 25.53 -14.01 5.56
N TYR A 280 25.26 -13.99 6.86
CA TYR A 280 25.16 -12.76 7.65
C TYR A 280 26.52 -12.07 7.75
N LYS A 281 26.52 -10.75 7.55
CA LYS A 281 27.72 -9.90 7.49
C LYS A 281 27.77 -8.82 8.56
N GLY A 282 26.81 -8.81 9.48
CA GLY A 282 26.73 -7.80 10.52
C GLY A 282 26.05 -6.52 10.05
N VAL A 283 26.26 -5.48 10.85
CA VAL A 283 25.64 -4.17 10.69
C VAL A 283 26.60 -3.20 10.00
N ILE A 284 26.10 -2.47 9.01
CA ILE A 284 26.82 -1.36 8.36
C ILE A 284 26.16 -0.01 8.72
N THR A 285 26.98 1.04 8.78
CA THR A 285 26.53 2.43 9.01
C THR A 285 27.30 3.38 8.09
N LYS A 286 26.92 4.67 8.07
CA LYS A 286 27.69 5.69 7.33
C LYS A 286 29.16 5.74 7.77
N GLN A 287 29.41 5.63 9.07
CA GLN A 287 30.75 5.70 9.66
C GLN A 287 31.50 4.37 9.53
N LYS A 288 30.77 3.27 9.31
CA LYS A 288 31.32 1.92 9.14
C LYS A 288 30.71 1.22 7.92
N PRO A 289 31.17 1.56 6.70
CA PRO A 289 30.80 0.85 5.49
C PRO A 289 31.15 -0.64 5.59
N GLY A 290 30.39 -1.49 4.90
CA GLY A 290 30.72 -2.90 4.76
C GLY A 290 31.88 -3.06 3.79
N ASN A 291 32.92 -3.79 4.18
CA ASN A 291 34.01 -4.17 3.28
C ASN A 291 34.26 -5.67 3.44
N TYR A 292 33.84 -6.43 2.43
CA TYR A 292 33.85 -7.89 2.45
C TYR A 292 34.90 -8.40 1.47
N GLN A 293 35.85 -9.16 1.99
CA GLN A 293 36.98 -9.65 1.21
C GLN A 293 36.72 -11.09 0.78
N TYR A 294 36.91 -11.35 -0.51
CA TYR A 294 36.73 -12.67 -1.10
C TYR A 294 37.95 -13.07 -1.91
N SER A 295 38.02 -14.36 -2.20
CA SER A 295 38.96 -14.88 -3.18
C SER A 295 38.28 -15.90 -4.08
N ALA A 296 38.59 -15.85 -5.36
CA ALA A 296 38.23 -16.85 -6.33
C ALA A 296 39.43 -17.77 -6.57
N GLU A 297 39.23 -19.07 -6.42
CA GLU A 297 40.28 -20.08 -6.59
C GLU A 297 39.91 -21.01 -7.73
N LEU A 298 40.77 -21.03 -8.75
CA LEU A 298 40.64 -21.81 -9.96
C LEU A 298 41.41 -23.12 -9.82
N SER A 299 40.80 -24.23 -10.20
CA SER A 299 41.36 -25.58 -10.11
C SER A 299 40.98 -26.42 -11.33
N LYS A 300 41.77 -27.46 -11.61
CA LYS A 300 41.43 -28.47 -12.61
C LYS A 300 40.26 -29.32 -12.11
N LYS A 301 39.27 -29.55 -12.96
CA LYS A 301 38.17 -30.46 -12.67
C LYS A 301 38.69 -31.90 -12.71
N ASN A 302 38.29 -32.72 -11.73
CA ASN A 302 38.70 -34.11 -11.67
C ASN A 302 38.29 -34.86 -12.94
N ASN A 303 39.22 -35.66 -13.48
CA ASN A 303 39.03 -36.51 -14.66
C ASN A 303 38.69 -35.77 -15.97
N GLU A 304 38.97 -34.47 -16.05
CA GLU A 304 38.87 -33.70 -17.30
C GLU A 304 40.21 -33.05 -17.67
N ASN A 305 40.52 -33.06 -18.96
CA ASN A 305 41.68 -32.35 -19.50
C ASN A 305 41.33 -30.89 -19.71
N ILE A 306 42.29 -30.01 -19.42
CA ILE A 306 42.14 -28.58 -19.68
C ILE A 306 42.21 -28.35 -21.19
N LYS A 307 41.18 -27.74 -21.76
CA LYS A 307 41.14 -27.34 -23.17
C LYS A 307 41.69 -25.93 -23.33
N GLN A 308 42.55 -25.72 -24.32
CA GLN A 308 43.01 -24.38 -24.67
C GLN A 308 41.85 -23.54 -25.23
N GLY A 309 41.81 -22.27 -24.86
CA GLY A 309 40.80 -21.32 -25.32
C GLY A 309 40.31 -20.39 -24.21
N PRO A 310 39.51 -19.37 -24.56
CA PRO A 310 38.92 -18.46 -23.60
C PRO A 310 37.91 -19.18 -22.69
N PHE A 311 37.82 -18.75 -21.44
CA PHE A 311 36.81 -19.21 -20.49
C PHE A 311 36.24 -18.03 -19.70
N SER A 312 34.95 -18.10 -19.37
CA SER A 312 34.29 -17.09 -18.55
C SER A 312 33.02 -17.64 -17.90
N ASN A 313 32.65 -17.06 -16.77
CA ASN A 313 31.39 -17.34 -16.11
C ASN A 313 30.87 -16.08 -15.39
N THR A 314 29.59 -16.07 -15.05
CA THR A 314 28.92 -14.94 -14.40
C THR A 314 28.31 -15.41 -13.09
N VAL A 315 28.62 -14.67 -12.02
CA VAL A 315 28.12 -14.90 -10.68
C VAL A 315 27.31 -13.68 -10.25
N ASN A 316 26.08 -13.91 -9.81
CA ASN A 316 25.26 -12.86 -9.21
C ASN A 316 25.52 -12.86 -7.70
N VAL A 317 25.70 -11.66 -7.14
CA VAL A 317 25.78 -11.46 -5.69
C VAL A 317 24.55 -10.71 -5.24
N LEU A 318 23.77 -11.33 -4.36
CA LEU A 318 22.55 -10.77 -3.82
C LEU A 318 22.82 -10.26 -2.41
N PHE A 319 22.32 -9.06 -2.13
CA PHE A 319 22.39 -8.43 -0.82
C PHE A 319 20.98 -8.29 -0.25
N THR A 320 20.82 -8.74 0.98
CA THR A 320 19.58 -8.56 1.76
C THR A 320 19.85 -7.54 2.86
N TYR A 321 18.92 -6.60 3.05
CA TYR A 321 19.00 -5.56 4.08
C TYR A 321 17.81 -5.69 5.03
N LYS A 322 18.07 -5.59 6.33
CA LYS A 322 17.06 -5.46 7.37
C LYS A 322 17.33 -4.22 8.21
#